data_AF-I9DCG3-F1
#
_entry.id   AF-I9DCG3-F1
#
_cell.length_a   1.000
_cell.length_b   1.000
_cell.length_c   1.000
_cell.angle_alpha   90.00
_cell.angle_beta   90.00
_cell.angle_gamma   90.00
#
_symmetry.space_group_name_H-M   'P 1'
#
loop_
_entity.id
_entity.type
_entity.pdbx_description
1 polymer ?
#
loop_
_entity_poly.entity_id
_entity_poly.type
_entity_poly.pdbx_seq_one_letter_code
_entity_poly.pdbx_strand_id
1 'polypeptide(L)'
;MTLEELLAALANTPEGSKLAEGLKALIAAKEAEIAAASTKNKTGSKAQKELEKKLKTTEEKLSKVFDILGIDEDDDLETALAEAGKATKGKSDDALQKRLDKLEKARKAEKEESDRLLGEERGKRHNATKRQELLKALTENKAARPEDLVDILFGKVEIGDDDSLTFTDEKGVAVKIADGVKGWLASRPEFVSNGQLPGGGSNTNPLSTAKGADGKPLSLGAALAKQTADNSKVAFDAQTHFFGGNGQ
;
A
#
# COMPACT_ATOMS: atom_id res chain seq x y z
N MET A 1 -0.88 -23.81 60.98
CA MET A 1 0.36 -24.56 61.32
C MET A 1 1.43 -24.22 60.32
N THR A 2 2.15 -23.15 60.61
CA THR A 2 3.39 -22.76 59.94
C THR A 2 4.57 -23.54 60.52
N LEU A 3 5.72 -23.51 59.84
CA LEU A 3 6.97 -24.13 60.33
C LEU A 3 7.37 -23.56 61.71
N GLU A 4 7.16 -22.26 61.90
CA GLU A 4 7.41 -21.55 63.16
C GLU A 4 6.46 -22.02 64.26
N GLU A 5 5.17 -22.18 63.95
CA GLU A 5 4.17 -22.73 64.88
C GLU A 5 4.48 -24.19 65.25
N LEU A 6 5.00 -25.00 64.32
CA LEU A 6 5.41 -26.39 64.57
C LEU A 6 6.68 -26.48 65.42
N LEU A 7 7.70 -25.65 65.14
CA LEU A 7 8.92 -25.59 65.95
C LEU A 7 8.64 -25.07 67.36
N ALA A 8 7.73 -24.10 67.50
CA ALA A 8 7.30 -23.58 68.79
C ALA A 8 6.50 -24.62 69.59
N ALA A 9 5.60 -25.36 68.94
CA ALA A 9 4.86 -26.46 69.57
C ALA A 9 5.80 -27.61 70.01
N LEU A 10 6.79 -27.95 69.19
CA LEU A 10 7.78 -28.99 69.49
C LEU A 10 8.66 -28.58 70.68
N ALA A 11 9.07 -27.31 70.75
CA ALA A 11 9.89 -26.79 71.84
C ALA A 11 9.22 -26.84 73.23
N ASN A 12 7.89 -26.89 73.28
CA ASN A 12 7.12 -26.97 74.53
C ASN A 12 6.98 -28.40 75.10
N THR A 13 7.57 -29.41 74.46
CA THR A 13 7.57 -30.80 74.96
C THR A 13 8.89 -31.16 75.64
N PRO A 14 8.91 -32.10 76.63
CA PRO A 14 10.10 -32.38 77.44
C PRO A 14 11.36 -32.76 76.66
N GLU A 15 11.21 -33.43 75.51
CA GLU A 15 12.33 -33.77 74.60
C GLU A 15 12.37 -32.94 73.32
N GLY A 16 11.30 -32.20 73.01
CA GLY A 16 11.16 -31.52 71.72
C GLY A 16 11.91 -30.19 71.62
N SER A 17 12.39 -29.61 72.72
CA SER A 17 13.26 -28.42 72.68
C SER A 17 14.59 -28.69 71.97
N LYS A 18 15.26 -29.81 72.29
CA LYS A 18 16.50 -30.22 71.61
C LYS A 18 16.28 -30.59 70.15
N LEU A 19 15.15 -31.22 69.83
CA LEU A 19 14.76 -31.54 68.45
C LEU A 19 14.46 -30.27 67.65
N ALA A 20 13.77 -29.28 68.24
CA ALA A 20 13.48 -28.01 67.58
C ALA A 20 14.77 -27.22 67.30
N GLU A 21 15.75 -27.23 68.20
CA GLU A 21 17.07 -26.64 67.96
C GLU A 21 17.85 -27.37 66.85
N GLY A 22 17.85 -28.70 66.86
CA GLY A 22 18.48 -29.51 65.81
C GLY A 22 17.86 -29.27 64.42
N LEU A 23 16.53 -29.15 64.36
CA LEU A 23 15.82 -28.82 63.12
C LEU A 23 16.12 -27.40 62.64
N LYS A 24 16.17 -26.41 63.54
CA LYS A 24 16.58 -25.03 63.19
C LYS A 24 18.00 -24.97 62.63
N ALA A 25 18.93 -25.71 63.23
CA ALA A 25 20.31 -25.80 62.74
C ALA A 25 20.38 -26.45 61.34
N LEU A 26 19.60 -27.51 61.10
CA LEU A 26 19.49 -28.16 59.79
C LEU A 26 18.89 -27.24 58.73
N ILE A 27 17.84 -26.48 59.07
CA ILE A 27 17.23 -25.51 58.16
C ILE A 27 18.23 -24.41 57.79
N ALA A 28 18.90 -23.81 58.77
CA ALA A 28 19.91 -22.79 58.53
C ALA A 28 21.08 -23.31 57.67
N ALA A 29 21.54 -24.55 57.92
CA ALA A 29 22.57 -25.19 57.11
C ALA A 29 22.11 -25.41 55.65
N LYS A 30 20.86 -25.83 55.45
CA LYS A 30 20.29 -26.03 54.11
C LYS A 30 20.03 -24.72 53.37
N GLU A 31 19.59 -23.67 54.04
CA GLU A 31 19.45 -22.34 53.45
C GLU A 31 20.80 -21.76 53.01
N ALA A 32 21.86 -21.96 53.81
CA ALA A 32 23.23 -21.59 53.42
C ALA A 32 23.72 -22.38 52.19
N GLU A 33 23.43 -23.68 52.12
CA GLU A 33 23.76 -24.53 50.96
C GLU A 33 23.02 -24.10 49.69
N ILE A 34 21.72 -23.77 49.81
CA ILE A 34 20.89 -23.24 48.70
C ILE A 34 21.41 -21.86 48.24
N ALA A 35 21.77 -20.97 49.15
CA ALA A 35 22.34 -19.66 48.82
C ALA A 35 23.69 -19.80 48.09
N ALA A 36 24.55 -20.73 48.53
CA ALA A 36 25.82 -21.03 47.88
C ALA A 36 25.63 -21.63 46.48
N ALA A 37 24.70 -22.59 46.32
CA ALA A 37 24.36 -23.19 45.04
C ALA A 37 23.78 -22.16 44.06
N SER A 38 22.86 -21.30 44.53
CA SER A 38 22.26 -20.21 43.73
C SER A 38 23.32 -19.23 43.23
N THR A 39 24.31 -18.89 44.06
CA THR A 39 25.41 -17.99 43.69
C THR A 39 26.31 -18.62 42.62
N LYS A 40 26.71 -19.88 42.78
CA LYS A 40 27.49 -20.62 41.78
C LYS A 40 26.75 -20.76 40.44
N ASN A 41 25.44 -20.97 40.47
CA ASN A 41 24.64 -21.10 39.25
C ASN A 41 24.53 -19.75 38.50
N LYS A 42 24.41 -18.64 39.24
CA LYS A 42 24.42 -17.28 38.66
C LYS A 42 25.77 -16.92 38.03
N THR A 43 26.90 -17.26 38.66
CA THR A 43 28.22 -17.00 38.09
C THR A 43 28.51 -17.90 36.88
N GLY A 44 28.16 -19.18 36.95
CA GLY A 44 28.25 -20.11 35.82
C GLY A 44 27.45 -19.65 34.60
N SER A 45 26.21 -19.20 34.80
CA SER A 45 25.37 -18.68 33.71
C SER A 45 25.94 -17.42 33.05
N LYS A 46 26.56 -16.51 33.82
CA LYS A 46 27.22 -15.32 33.26
C LYS A 46 28.45 -15.69 32.43
N ALA A 47 29.28 -16.61 32.93
CA ALA A 47 30.47 -17.08 32.22
C ALA A 47 30.10 -17.78 30.89
N GLN A 48 29.04 -18.59 30.88
CA GLN A 48 28.52 -19.21 29.66
C GLN A 48 28.09 -18.17 28.62
N LYS A 49 27.34 -17.13 29.03
CA LYS A 49 26.91 -16.06 28.12
C LYS A 49 28.09 -15.26 27.55
N GLU A 50 29.14 -15.02 28.33
CA GLU A 50 30.35 -14.36 27.82
C GLU A 50 31.13 -15.25 26.85
N LEU A 51 31.22 -16.55 27.11
CA LEU A 51 31.85 -17.51 26.20
C LEU A 51 31.07 -17.62 24.89
N GLU A 52 29.74 -17.70 24.93
CA GLU A 52 28.89 -17.69 23.73
C GLU A 52 29.10 -16.42 22.89
N LYS A 53 29.19 -15.24 23.52
CA LYS A 53 29.49 -13.99 22.82
C LYS A 53 30.87 -14.00 22.17
N LYS A 54 31.89 -14.49 22.89
CA LYS A 54 33.27 -14.60 22.36
C LYS A 54 33.34 -15.61 21.23
N LEU A 55 32.61 -16.71 21.32
CA LEU A 55 32.54 -17.75 20.30
C LEU A 55 31.90 -17.20 19.02
N LYS A 56 30.73 -16.56 19.10
CA LYS A 56 30.11 -15.86 17.96
C LYS A 56 31.02 -14.81 17.33
N THR A 57 31.66 -13.98 18.17
CA THR A 57 32.61 -12.98 17.68
C THR A 57 33.83 -13.62 17.00
N THR A 58 34.26 -14.79 17.45
CA THR A 58 35.40 -15.53 16.87
C THR A 58 34.98 -16.18 15.56
N GLU A 59 33.80 -16.81 15.50
CA GLU A 59 33.19 -17.35 14.27
C GLU A 59 33.06 -16.25 13.21
N GLU A 60 32.47 -15.09 13.53
CA GLU A 60 32.36 -13.97 12.57
C GLU A 60 33.71 -13.48 12.04
N LYS A 61 34.74 -13.45 12.89
CA LYS A 61 36.09 -13.06 12.46
C LYS A 61 36.73 -14.14 11.59
N LEU A 62 36.46 -15.40 11.88
CA LEU A 62 37.02 -16.55 11.19
C LEU A 62 36.37 -16.72 9.81
N SER A 63 35.05 -16.56 9.69
CA SER A 63 34.34 -16.49 8.40
C SER A 63 34.86 -15.33 7.54
N LYS A 64 35.09 -14.14 8.12
CA LYS A 64 35.70 -13.01 7.37
C LYS A 64 37.11 -13.33 6.87
N VAL A 65 37.92 -14.03 7.67
CA VAL A 65 39.26 -14.46 7.25
C VAL A 65 39.17 -15.49 6.14
N PHE A 66 38.23 -16.44 6.22
CA PHE A 66 37.97 -17.42 5.17
C PHE A 66 37.47 -16.79 3.87
N ASP A 67 36.53 -15.84 3.94
CA ASP A 67 36.09 -15.04 2.80
C ASP A 67 37.25 -14.28 2.13
N ILE A 68 38.12 -13.66 2.95
CA ILE A 68 39.31 -12.99 2.44
C ILE A 68 40.21 -14.01 1.76
N LEU A 69 40.50 -15.14 2.38
CA LEU A 69 41.42 -16.15 1.83
C LEU A 69 40.81 -16.98 0.70
N GLY A 70 39.49 -16.89 0.48
CA GLY A 70 38.77 -17.72 -0.48
C GLY A 70 38.74 -19.20 -0.08
N ILE A 71 38.72 -19.46 1.23
CA ILE A 71 38.61 -20.79 1.82
C ILE A 71 37.13 -21.02 2.13
N ASP A 72 36.55 -22.13 1.69
CA ASP A 72 35.18 -22.47 2.05
C ASP A 72 35.13 -23.05 3.47
N GLU A 73 34.05 -22.81 4.21
CA GLU A 73 33.90 -23.21 5.64
C GLU A 73 33.92 -24.74 5.83
N ASP A 74 33.63 -25.50 4.76
CA ASP A 74 33.60 -26.96 4.75
C ASP A 74 34.93 -27.60 4.33
N ASP A 75 35.93 -26.80 3.93
CA ASP A 75 37.23 -27.30 3.49
C ASP A 75 38.12 -27.73 4.67
N ASP A 76 39.03 -28.65 4.42
CA ASP A 76 40.07 -29.00 5.39
C ASP A 76 40.96 -27.78 5.67
N LEU A 77 40.83 -27.25 6.88
CA LEU A 77 41.42 -25.99 7.33
C LEU A 77 42.95 -25.95 7.16
N GLU A 78 43.62 -27.08 7.39
CA GLU A 78 45.07 -27.18 7.31
C GLU A 78 45.55 -27.16 5.85
N THR A 79 44.86 -27.90 4.98
CA THR A 79 45.12 -27.93 3.54
C THR A 79 44.79 -26.58 2.89
N ALA A 80 43.62 -26.01 3.18
CA ALA A 80 43.15 -24.75 2.62
C ALA A 80 44.04 -23.57 3.04
N LEU A 81 44.51 -23.54 4.30
CA LEU A 81 45.45 -22.52 4.75
C LEU A 81 46.84 -22.68 4.11
N ALA A 82 47.30 -23.92 3.90
CA ALA A 82 48.55 -24.18 3.18
C ALA A 82 48.47 -23.76 1.70
N GLU A 83 47.33 -23.95 1.05
CA GLU A 83 47.07 -23.50 -0.32
C GLU A 83 46.97 -21.97 -0.41
N ALA A 84 46.25 -21.32 0.51
CA ALA A 84 46.19 -19.85 0.62
C ALA A 84 47.59 -19.25 0.90
N GLY A 85 48.39 -19.92 1.74
CA GLY A 85 49.79 -19.55 2.02
C GLY A 85 50.72 -19.73 0.82
N LYS A 86 50.44 -20.68 -0.09
CA LYS A 86 51.16 -20.83 -1.37
C LYS A 86 50.71 -19.81 -2.40
N ALA A 87 49.42 -19.49 -2.46
CA ALA A 87 48.86 -18.45 -3.35
C ALA A 87 49.45 -17.06 -3.05
N THR A 88 49.69 -16.75 -1.76
CA THR A 88 50.32 -15.48 -1.33
C THR A 88 51.83 -15.41 -1.56
N LYS A 89 52.53 -16.55 -1.73
CA LYS A 89 53.99 -16.60 -1.88
C LYS A 89 54.51 -16.85 -3.31
N GLY A 90 53.66 -17.23 -4.28
CA GLY A 90 54.21 -17.64 -5.58
C GLY A 90 53.35 -17.50 -6.83
N LYS A 91 52.02 -17.27 -6.74
CA LYS A 91 51.15 -17.04 -7.90
C LYS A 91 49.94 -16.21 -7.47
N SER A 92 50.03 -14.90 -7.58
CA SER A 92 48.94 -13.98 -7.24
C SER A 92 47.73 -14.11 -8.17
N ASP A 93 47.89 -14.67 -9.38
CA ASP A 93 46.84 -14.61 -10.39
C ASP A 93 45.62 -15.46 -10.07
N ASP A 94 45.75 -16.72 -9.64
CA ASP A 94 44.59 -17.63 -9.58
C ASP A 94 43.58 -17.28 -8.47
N ALA A 95 44.08 -16.88 -7.29
CA ALA A 95 43.23 -16.42 -6.19
C ALA A 95 42.63 -15.04 -6.46
N LEU A 96 43.36 -14.14 -7.14
CA LEU A 96 42.83 -12.86 -7.60
C LEU A 96 41.79 -13.06 -8.72
N GLN A 97 42.00 -14.04 -9.61
CA GLN A 97 41.07 -14.41 -10.68
C GLN A 97 39.74 -14.90 -10.09
N LYS A 98 39.77 -15.80 -9.09
CA LYS A 98 38.56 -16.26 -8.40
C LYS A 98 37.81 -15.12 -7.70
N ARG A 99 38.53 -14.17 -7.08
CA ARG A 99 37.91 -12.98 -6.47
C ARG A 99 37.30 -12.06 -7.53
N LEU A 100 37.98 -11.86 -8.65
CA LEU A 100 37.47 -11.09 -9.79
C LEU A 100 36.22 -11.74 -10.39
N ASP A 101 36.22 -13.06 -10.58
CA ASP A 101 35.06 -13.79 -11.10
C ASP A 101 33.86 -13.71 -10.15
N LYS A 102 34.09 -13.80 -8.83
CA LYS A 102 33.03 -13.64 -7.81
C LYS A 102 32.47 -12.22 -7.81
N LEU A 103 33.33 -11.20 -7.92
CA LEU A 103 32.94 -9.79 -8.04
C LEU A 103 32.18 -9.51 -9.34
N GLU A 104 32.62 -10.03 -10.48
CA GLU A 104 31.93 -9.88 -11.76
C GLU A 104 30.55 -10.52 -11.73
N LYS A 105 30.42 -11.73 -11.16
CA LYS A 105 29.12 -12.39 -10.98
C LYS A 105 28.19 -11.58 -10.07
N ALA A 106 28.69 -11.09 -8.94
CA ALA A 106 27.91 -10.25 -8.04
C ALA A 106 27.44 -8.95 -8.73
N ARG A 107 28.33 -8.30 -9.49
CA ARG A 107 28.02 -7.06 -10.21
C ARG A 107 27.07 -7.28 -11.38
N LYS A 108 27.12 -8.45 -12.04
CA LYS A 108 26.11 -8.85 -13.03
C LYS A 108 24.75 -9.09 -12.39
N ALA A 109 24.71 -9.84 -11.28
CA ALA A 109 23.47 -10.10 -10.55
C ALA A 109 22.82 -8.80 -10.02
N GLU A 110 23.60 -7.89 -9.45
CA GLU A 110 23.12 -6.58 -8.98
C GLU A 110 22.58 -5.73 -10.15
N LYS A 111 23.26 -5.76 -11.29
CA LYS A 111 22.81 -5.05 -12.50
C LYS A 111 21.50 -5.64 -13.03
N GLU A 112 21.39 -6.96 -13.10
CA GLU A 112 20.16 -7.65 -13.53
C GLU A 112 18.99 -7.36 -12.58
N GLU A 113 19.24 -7.31 -11.27
CA GLU A 113 18.23 -6.96 -10.27
C GLU A 113 17.82 -5.48 -10.37
N SER A 114 18.77 -4.57 -10.56
CA SER A 114 18.50 -3.15 -10.80
C SER A 114 17.71 -2.94 -12.09
N ASP A 115 18.10 -3.60 -13.18
CA ASP A 115 17.40 -3.53 -14.48
C ASP A 115 15.97 -4.11 -14.36
N ARG A 116 15.78 -5.18 -13.56
CA ARG A 116 14.46 -5.75 -13.26
C ARG A 116 13.59 -4.77 -12.46
N LEU A 117 14.14 -4.15 -11.42
CA LEU A 117 13.45 -3.14 -10.59
C LEU A 117 13.06 -1.90 -11.41
N LEU A 118 13.97 -1.38 -12.26
CA LEU A 118 13.67 -0.28 -13.16
C LEU A 118 12.61 -0.67 -14.19
N GLY A 119 12.66 -1.90 -14.72
CA GLY A 119 11.65 -2.43 -15.65
C GLY A 119 10.26 -2.50 -15.02
N GLU A 120 10.15 -3.01 -13.79
CA GLU A 120 8.90 -3.06 -13.04
C GLU A 120 8.37 -1.66 -12.69
N GLU A 121 9.25 -0.74 -12.30
CA GLU A 121 8.87 0.64 -11.99
C GLU A 121 8.37 1.37 -13.25
N ARG A 122 9.10 1.26 -14.36
CA ARG A 122 8.69 1.81 -15.66
C ARG A 122 7.36 1.23 -16.10
N GLY A 123 7.17 -0.09 -16.01
CA GLY A 123 5.89 -0.74 -16.31
C GLY A 123 4.74 -0.19 -15.48
N LYS A 124 4.93 0.01 -14.17
CA LYS A 124 3.91 0.60 -13.28
C LYS A 124 3.61 2.06 -13.65
N ARG A 125 4.63 2.88 -13.89
CA ARG A 125 4.46 4.28 -14.34
C ARG A 125 3.71 4.34 -15.67
N HIS A 126 4.10 3.53 -16.64
CA HIS A 126 3.49 3.43 -17.96
C HIS A 126 2.02 3.01 -17.87
N ASN A 127 1.71 2.02 -17.05
CA ASN A 127 0.34 1.58 -16.83
C ASN A 127 -0.52 2.67 -16.17
N ALA A 128 0.05 3.42 -15.21
CA ALA A 128 -0.64 4.55 -14.59
C ALA A 128 -0.93 5.66 -15.60
N THR A 129 0.06 6.05 -16.42
CA THR A 129 -0.10 7.06 -17.48
C THR A 129 -1.15 6.63 -18.51
N LYS A 130 -1.12 5.37 -18.97
CA LYS A 130 -2.14 4.81 -19.88
C LYS A 130 -3.55 4.93 -19.30
N ARG A 131 -3.75 4.51 -18.05
CA ARG A 131 -5.06 4.60 -17.37
C ARG A 131 -5.53 6.05 -17.27
N GLN A 132 -4.65 6.97 -16.87
CA GLN A 132 -4.99 8.38 -16.70
C GLN A 132 -5.43 9.03 -18.02
N GLU A 133 -4.70 8.80 -19.11
CA GLU A 133 -5.02 9.40 -20.41
C GLU A 133 -6.29 8.80 -21.02
N LEU A 134 -6.52 7.49 -20.86
CA LEU A 134 -7.77 6.83 -21.24
C LEU A 134 -8.96 7.38 -20.45
N LEU A 135 -8.84 7.49 -19.13
CA LEU A 135 -9.90 8.00 -18.26
C LEU A 135 -10.26 9.43 -18.64
N LYS A 136 -9.26 10.28 -18.87
CA LYS A 136 -9.45 11.65 -19.33
C LYS A 136 -10.21 11.70 -20.66
N ALA A 137 -9.77 10.93 -21.66
CA ALA A 137 -10.42 10.87 -22.96
C ALA A 137 -11.85 10.33 -22.89
N LEU A 138 -12.12 9.31 -22.07
CA LEU A 138 -13.45 8.74 -21.87
C LEU A 138 -14.40 9.70 -21.15
N THR A 139 -13.88 10.44 -20.18
CA THR A 139 -14.65 11.46 -19.44
C THR A 139 -15.01 12.63 -20.34
N GLU A 140 -14.06 13.12 -21.13
CA GLU A 140 -14.27 14.24 -22.06
C GLU A 140 -15.29 13.90 -23.16
N ASN A 141 -15.29 12.65 -23.63
CA ASN A 141 -16.27 12.15 -24.60
C ASN A 141 -17.59 11.63 -23.97
N LYS A 142 -17.84 11.93 -22.70
CA LYS A 142 -19.09 11.61 -21.97
C LYS A 142 -19.43 10.11 -21.96
N ALA A 143 -18.45 9.24 -21.76
CA ALA A 143 -18.71 7.81 -21.60
C ALA A 143 -19.58 7.52 -20.35
N ALA A 144 -20.47 6.53 -20.43
CA ALA A 144 -21.41 6.18 -19.36
C ALA A 144 -20.73 5.60 -18.11
N ARG A 145 -19.63 4.86 -18.29
CA ARG A 145 -18.83 4.25 -17.21
C ARG A 145 -17.34 4.33 -17.58
N PRO A 146 -16.71 5.50 -17.44
CA PRO A 146 -15.33 5.70 -17.90
C PRO A 146 -14.37 4.73 -17.24
N GLU A 147 -14.49 4.47 -15.92
CA GLU A 147 -13.61 3.55 -15.18
C GLU A 147 -13.64 2.11 -15.72
N ASP A 148 -14.83 1.54 -15.93
CA ASP A 148 -15.00 0.19 -16.48
C ASP A 148 -14.49 0.10 -17.93
N LEU A 149 -14.62 1.19 -18.68
CA LEU A 149 -14.16 1.28 -20.07
C LEU A 149 -12.65 1.45 -20.19
N VAL A 150 -11.97 2.01 -19.18
CA VAL A 150 -10.50 2.04 -19.14
C VAL A 150 -9.97 0.62 -19.23
N ASP A 151 -10.49 -0.33 -18.45
CA ASP A 151 -9.99 -1.71 -18.43
C ASP A 151 -10.21 -2.43 -19.77
N ILE A 152 -11.33 -2.16 -20.44
CA ILE A 152 -11.66 -2.73 -21.76
C ILE A 152 -10.75 -2.18 -22.85
N LEU A 153 -10.41 -0.88 -22.77
CA LEU A 153 -9.62 -0.18 -23.77
C LEU A 153 -8.11 -0.20 -23.46
N PHE A 154 -7.72 -0.61 -22.26
CA PHE A 154 -6.33 -0.62 -21.81
C PHE A 154 -5.42 -1.42 -22.75
N GLY A 155 -5.89 -2.58 -23.20
CA GLY A 155 -5.16 -3.45 -24.14
C GLY A 155 -5.05 -2.90 -25.56
N LYS A 156 -5.79 -1.85 -25.91
CA LYS A 156 -5.69 -1.17 -27.22
C LYS A 156 -4.68 -0.03 -27.22
N VAL A 157 -4.10 0.30 -26.06
CA VAL A 157 -3.12 1.38 -25.94
C VAL A 157 -1.70 0.81 -25.93
N GLU A 158 -0.91 1.23 -26.91
CA GLU A 158 0.51 0.89 -27.04
C GLU A 158 1.38 2.07 -26.63
N ILE A 159 2.56 1.76 -26.10
CA ILE A 159 3.60 2.75 -25.79
C ILE A 159 4.69 2.59 -26.83
N GLY A 160 5.00 3.68 -27.54
CA GLY A 160 6.15 3.77 -28.41
C GLY A 160 7.46 3.88 -27.62
N ASP A 161 8.58 3.69 -28.32
CA ASP A 161 9.94 3.74 -27.74
C ASP A 161 10.31 5.13 -27.18
N ASP A 162 9.54 6.17 -27.50
CA ASP A 162 9.67 7.56 -27.06
C ASP A 162 8.70 7.94 -25.93
N ASP A 163 8.11 6.95 -25.24
CA ASP A 163 7.02 7.11 -24.26
C ASP A 163 5.74 7.73 -24.86
N SER A 164 5.59 7.78 -26.18
CA SER A 164 4.34 8.21 -26.82
C SER A 164 3.25 7.16 -26.66
N LEU A 165 2.05 7.58 -26.28
CA LEU A 165 0.91 6.69 -26.17
C LEU A 165 0.07 6.75 -27.45
N THR A 166 -0.14 5.59 -28.06
CA THR A 166 -0.99 5.43 -29.24
C THR A 166 -2.13 4.46 -28.95
N PHE A 167 -3.26 4.68 -29.60
CA PHE A 167 -4.44 3.82 -29.51
C PHE A 167 -4.64 3.11 -30.84
N THR A 168 -4.76 1.79 -30.80
CA THR A 168 -5.03 0.97 -31.96
C THR A 168 -6.53 0.94 -32.22
N ASP A 169 -6.95 1.66 -33.26
CA ASP A 169 -8.34 1.69 -33.70
C ASP A 169 -8.77 0.33 -34.28
N GLU A 170 -10.06 0.12 -34.51
CA GLU A 170 -10.64 -1.13 -35.02
C GLU A 170 -10.07 -1.57 -36.37
N LYS A 171 -9.48 -0.62 -37.10
CA LYS A 171 -8.82 -0.83 -38.40
C LYS A 171 -7.34 -1.20 -38.26
N GLY A 172 -6.82 -1.34 -37.03
CA GLY A 172 -5.42 -1.64 -36.76
C GLY A 172 -4.48 -0.45 -36.97
N VAL A 173 -5.01 0.78 -36.99
CA VAL A 173 -4.22 2.01 -37.19
C VAL A 173 -3.93 2.65 -35.84
N ALA A 174 -2.67 2.98 -35.59
CA ALA A 174 -2.24 3.75 -34.44
C ALA A 174 -2.68 5.22 -34.57
N VAL A 175 -3.56 5.65 -33.68
CA VAL A 175 -4.07 7.03 -33.58
C VAL A 175 -3.82 7.59 -32.18
N LYS A 176 -4.03 8.89 -31.99
CA LYS A 176 -3.99 9.48 -30.64
C LYS A 176 -5.12 8.88 -29.78
N ILE A 177 -4.88 8.70 -28.47
CA ILE A 177 -5.89 8.14 -27.55
C ILE A 177 -7.22 8.89 -27.64
N ALA A 178 -7.20 10.22 -27.66
CA ALA A 178 -8.41 11.03 -27.75
C ALA A 178 -9.24 10.73 -29.01
N ASP A 179 -8.59 10.62 -30.17
CA ASP A 179 -9.24 10.36 -31.45
C ASP A 179 -9.74 8.91 -31.53
N GLY A 180 -8.96 7.96 -31.03
CA GLY A 180 -9.31 6.54 -30.97
C GLY A 180 -10.49 6.26 -30.04
N VAL A 181 -10.48 6.82 -28.83
CA VAL A 181 -11.60 6.71 -27.87
C VAL A 181 -12.87 7.33 -28.44
N LYS A 182 -12.76 8.48 -29.11
CA LYS A 182 -13.90 9.13 -29.78
C LYS A 182 -14.48 8.26 -30.91
N GLY A 183 -13.63 7.69 -31.76
CA GLY A 183 -14.06 6.77 -32.81
C GLY A 183 -14.74 5.51 -32.25
N TRP A 184 -14.15 4.95 -31.19
CA TRP A 184 -14.68 3.78 -30.49
C TRP A 184 -16.07 4.05 -29.87
N LEU A 185 -16.25 5.19 -29.20
CA LEU A 185 -17.55 5.60 -28.64
C LEU A 185 -18.57 5.96 -29.72
N ALA A 186 -18.15 6.54 -30.85
CA ALA A 186 -19.05 6.83 -31.97
C ALA A 186 -19.58 5.55 -32.62
N SER A 187 -18.78 4.48 -32.66
CA SER A 187 -19.21 3.16 -33.14
C SER A 187 -20.11 2.41 -32.16
N ARG A 188 -20.12 2.82 -30.89
CA ARG A 188 -20.86 2.15 -29.80
C ARG A 188 -21.61 3.15 -28.92
N PRO A 189 -22.71 3.70 -29.43
CA PRO A 189 -23.49 4.73 -28.73
C PRO A 189 -24.06 4.25 -27.38
N GLU A 190 -24.19 2.94 -27.16
CA GLU A 190 -24.61 2.35 -25.88
C GLU A 190 -23.65 2.62 -24.71
N PHE A 191 -22.39 2.96 -24.99
CA PHE A 191 -21.40 3.33 -23.98
C PHE A 191 -21.28 4.85 -23.77
N VAL A 192 -22.10 5.66 -24.45
CA VAL A 192 -22.16 7.11 -24.25
C VAL A 192 -23.27 7.42 -23.23
N SER A 193 -22.97 8.26 -22.25
CA SER A 193 -23.96 8.71 -21.28
C SER A 193 -25.08 9.50 -21.96
N ASN A 194 -26.32 9.06 -21.77
CA ASN A 194 -27.47 9.86 -22.16
C ASN A 194 -27.65 10.99 -21.13
N GLY A 195 -27.31 12.21 -21.51
CA GLY A 195 -27.48 13.41 -20.68
C GLY A 195 -28.95 13.86 -20.51
N GLN A 196 -29.92 13.10 -21.03
CA GLN A 196 -31.33 13.36 -20.73
C GLN A 196 -31.61 12.99 -19.27
N LEU A 197 -31.80 14.02 -18.45
CA LEU A 197 -32.45 13.89 -17.15
C LEU A 197 -33.77 13.13 -17.35
N PRO A 198 -34.05 12.06 -16.57
CA PRO A 198 -35.38 11.45 -16.57
C PRO A 198 -36.39 12.51 -16.08
N GLY A 199 -37.07 13.15 -17.02
CA GLY A 199 -37.90 14.34 -16.78
C GLY A 199 -37.85 15.40 -17.89
N GLY A 200 -36.91 15.31 -18.84
CA GLY A 200 -36.90 16.16 -20.04
C GLY A 200 -37.98 15.74 -21.03
N GLY A 201 -39.20 16.26 -20.86
CA GLY A 201 -40.32 16.02 -21.77
C GLY A 201 -39.95 16.34 -23.22
N SER A 202 -40.11 15.35 -24.09
CA SER A 202 -40.13 15.54 -25.53
C SER A 202 -41.33 16.39 -25.91
N ASN A 203 -41.13 17.69 -26.12
CA ASN A 203 -42.07 18.51 -26.88
C ASN A 203 -41.68 18.51 -28.35
N THR A 204 -41.77 17.33 -29.00
CA THR A 204 -42.09 17.29 -30.43
C THR A 204 -43.57 17.60 -30.59
N ASN A 205 -43.94 18.85 -30.37
CA ASN A 205 -45.13 19.41 -31.00
C ASN A 205 -44.64 20.61 -31.81
N PRO A 206 -44.65 20.57 -33.16
CA PRO A 206 -44.54 21.80 -33.92
C PRO A 206 -45.70 22.67 -33.46
N LEU A 207 -45.36 23.84 -32.96
CA LEU A 207 -46.25 24.96 -32.72
C LEU A 207 -47.21 25.09 -33.91
N SER A 208 -48.38 24.44 -33.83
CA SER A 208 -49.54 24.89 -34.54
C SER A 208 -49.79 26.27 -33.97
N THR A 209 -49.43 27.27 -34.77
CA THR A 209 -49.82 28.67 -34.64
C THR A 209 -51.31 28.75 -34.37
N ALA A 210 -51.70 28.67 -33.10
CA ALA A 210 -52.99 29.14 -32.64
C ALA A 210 -52.91 30.67 -32.66
N LYS A 211 -53.21 31.21 -33.84
CA LYS A 211 -53.42 32.63 -34.09
C LYS A 211 -54.60 33.07 -33.20
N GLY A 212 -54.30 33.80 -32.12
CA GLY A 212 -55.34 34.60 -31.45
C GLY A 212 -55.97 35.57 -32.45
N ALA A 213 -57.23 35.94 -32.23
CA ALA A 213 -58.04 36.73 -33.16
C ALA A 213 -57.40 38.05 -33.65
N ASP A 214 -56.34 38.52 -32.99
CA ASP A 214 -55.65 39.78 -33.30
C ASP A 214 -54.25 39.61 -33.93
N GLY A 215 -53.86 38.38 -34.30
CA GLY A 215 -52.71 38.14 -35.17
C GLY A 215 -51.31 38.44 -34.60
N LYS A 216 -51.14 38.64 -33.30
CA LYS A 216 -49.81 38.81 -32.67
C LYS A 216 -49.31 37.52 -32.02
N PRO A 217 -48.00 37.18 -32.13
CA PRO A 217 -47.45 35.96 -31.55
C PRO A 217 -47.50 36.03 -30.01
N LEU A 218 -48.18 35.07 -29.39
CA LEU A 218 -48.16 34.88 -27.94
C LEU A 218 -46.80 34.28 -27.56
N SER A 219 -45.82 35.14 -27.33
CA SER A 219 -44.57 34.74 -26.70
C SER A 219 -44.78 34.50 -25.20
N LEU A 220 -43.96 33.65 -24.60
CA LEU A 220 -43.96 33.42 -23.15
C LEU A 220 -43.84 34.73 -22.36
N GLY A 221 -43.10 35.70 -22.89
CA GLY A 221 -43.00 37.05 -22.32
C GLY A 221 -44.34 37.81 -22.35
N ALA A 222 -45.14 37.68 -23.40
CA ALA A 222 -46.46 38.29 -23.48
C ALA A 222 -47.48 37.60 -22.54
N ALA A 223 -47.40 36.27 -22.40
CA ALA A 223 -48.25 35.52 -21.48
C ALA A 223 -47.93 35.87 -20.01
N LEU A 224 -46.66 35.98 -19.66
CA LEU A 224 -46.23 36.37 -18.32
C LEU A 224 -46.62 37.82 -18.02
N ALA A 225 -46.40 38.75 -18.95
CA ALA A 225 -46.81 40.15 -18.78
C ALA A 225 -48.32 40.30 -18.59
N LYS A 226 -49.13 39.52 -19.32
CA LYS A 226 -50.59 39.50 -19.16
C LYS A 226 -50.99 38.93 -17.80
N GLN A 227 -50.36 37.82 -17.37
CA GLN A 227 -50.63 37.24 -16.05
C GLN A 227 -50.24 38.18 -14.91
N THR A 228 -49.14 38.92 -15.05
CA THR A 228 -48.75 39.96 -14.07
C THR A 228 -49.73 41.13 -14.06
N ALA A 229 -50.20 41.58 -15.23
CA ALA A 229 -51.20 42.64 -15.33
C ALA A 229 -52.56 42.21 -14.74
N ASP A 230 -53.02 41.00 -15.04
CA ASP A 230 -54.29 40.47 -14.53
C ASP A 230 -54.21 40.26 -13.00
N ASN A 231 -53.09 39.76 -12.48
CA ASN A 231 -52.88 39.67 -11.03
C ASN A 231 -52.83 41.05 -10.35
N SER A 232 -52.25 42.06 -11.00
CA SER A 232 -52.21 43.42 -10.45
C SER A 232 -53.60 44.08 -10.43
N LYS A 233 -54.45 43.77 -11.42
CA LYS A 233 -55.83 44.25 -11.49
C LYS A 233 -56.71 43.57 -10.45
N VAL A 234 -56.57 42.26 -10.26
CA VAL A 234 -57.28 41.52 -9.20
C VAL A 234 -56.84 42.00 -7.81
N ALA A 235 -55.56 42.32 -7.61
CA ALA A 235 -55.07 42.90 -6.36
C ALA A 235 -55.65 44.30 -6.11
N PHE A 236 -55.77 45.15 -7.14
CA PHE A 236 -56.40 46.46 -7.04
C PHE A 236 -57.91 46.36 -6.78
N ASP A 237 -58.62 45.49 -7.49
CA ASP A 237 -60.06 45.26 -7.32
C ASP A 237 -60.38 44.61 -5.96
N ALA A 238 -59.49 43.76 -5.42
CA ALA A 238 -59.60 43.26 -4.06
C ALA A 238 -59.34 44.35 -3.01
N GLN A 239 -58.39 45.26 -3.26
CA GLN A 239 -58.11 46.37 -2.36
C GLN A 239 -59.27 47.38 -2.32
N THR A 240 -59.91 47.67 -3.45
CA THR A 240 -61.10 48.52 -3.51
C THR A 240 -62.32 47.84 -2.90
N HIS A 241 -62.48 46.51 -3.06
CA HIS A 241 -63.60 45.78 -2.43
C HIS A 241 -63.45 45.58 -0.91
N PHE A 242 -62.23 45.39 -0.39
CA PHE A 242 -62.01 45.14 1.04
C PHE A 242 -61.72 46.40 1.86
N PHE A 243 -61.16 47.45 1.27
CA PHE A 243 -60.80 48.69 1.98
C PHE A 243 -61.51 49.95 1.46
N GLY A 244 -62.29 49.86 0.37
CA GLY A 244 -62.97 51.00 -0.27
C GLY A 244 -64.43 51.21 0.12
N GLY A 245 -64.89 50.66 1.25
CA GLY A 245 -66.25 50.85 1.75
C GLY A 245 -66.31 51.77 2.98
N ASN A 246 -66.17 53.09 2.77
CA ASN A 246 -66.90 54.14 3.51
C ASN A 246 -66.35 55.53 3.15
N GLY A 247 -67.12 56.30 2.39
CA GLY A 247 -66.79 57.70 2.12
C GLY A 247 -67.66 58.37 1.06
N GLN A 248 -68.93 58.61 1.42
CA GLN A 248 -69.95 59.45 0.77
C GLN A 248 -70.73 58.85 -0.41
#